data_AF-T0RI34-F1
#
_entry.id   AF-T0RI34-F1
#
_cell.length_a   1.000
_cell.length_b   1.000
_cell.length_c   1.000
_cell.angle_alpha   90.00
_cell.angle_beta   90.00
_cell.angle_gamma   90.00
#
_symmetry.space_group_name_H-M   'P 1'
#
loop_
_entity.id
_entity.type
_entity.pdbx_description
1 polymer ?
#
loop_
_entity_poly.entity_id
_entity_poly.type
_entity_poly.pdbx_seq_one_letter_code
_entity_poly.pdbx_strand_id
1 'polypeptide(L)'
;MYCPKCFNSSLNFNTRGIIHVIINGKQMDSGRFLYNLDHLDDPQFLNDLKDKVEEFFKWYSQFQNQEVITTVELCTSDVVCENKCAIAIDQKFSILDVMVRKQTLIKILNDLSSKYGVKVELAR
;
A
#
# COMPACT_ATOMS: atom_id res chain seq x y z
N MET A 1 12.08 -7.87 -8.55
CA MET A 1 10.75 -7.96 -9.19
C MET A 1 10.91 -7.98 -10.72
N TYR A 2 9.88 -8.40 -11.46
CA TYR A 2 9.90 -8.43 -12.93
C TYR A 2 9.85 -7.03 -13.55
N CYS A 3 10.73 -6.75 -14.52
CA CYS A 3 10.72 -5.55 -15.35
C CYS A 3 10.09 -5.85 -16.72
N PRO A 4 8.99 -5.19 -17.12
CA PRO A 4 8.34 -5.46 -18.41
C PRO A 4 9.08 -4.86 -19.61
N LYS A 5 10.10 -4.04 -19.41
CA LYS A 5 10.87 -3.40 -20.49
C LYS A 5 12.02 -4.26 -20.96
N CYS A 6 12.76 -4.87 -20.03
CA CYS A 6 13.89 -5.75 -20.35
C CYS A 6 13.58 -7.23 -20.12
N PHE A 7 12.34 -7.57 -19.75
CA PHE A 7 11.86 -8.93 -19.53
C PHE A 7 12.72 -9.74 -18.55
N ASN A 8 13.26 -9.08 -17.52
CA ASN A 8 14.15 -9.68 -16.53
C ASN A 8 13.74 -9.30 -15.10
N SER A 9 14.20 -10.08 -14.11
CA SER A 9 13.96 -9.89 -12.68
C SER A 9 14.88 -8.81 -12.08
N SER A 10 14.95 -7.65 -12.71
CA SER A 10 15.92 -6.59 -12.42
C SER A 10 15.31 -5.33 -11.79
N LEU A 11 14.06 -5.40 -11.32
CA LEU A 11 13.31 -4.26 -10.83
C LEU A 11 13.28 -4.26 -9.29
N ASN A 12 13.69 -3.15 -8.68
CA ASN A 12 13.81 -2.98 -7.23
C ASN A 12 13.06 -1.71 -6.79
N PHE A 13 12.57 -1.69 -5.54
CA PHE A 13 12.02 -0.46 -4.96
C PHE A 13 13.13 0.53 -4.64
N ASN A 14 12.87 1.81 -4.82
CA ASN A 14 13.75 2.84 -4.29
C ASN A 14 13.70 2.82 -2.76
N THR A 15 14.80 3.22 -2.09
CA THR A 15 14.83 3.31 -0.62
C THR A 15 13.90 4.42 -0.11
N ARG A 16 13.57 5.39 -0.95
CA ARG A 16 12.62 6.47 -0.65
C ARG A 16 11.60 6.58 -1.76
N GLY A 17 10.38 6.93 -1.41
CA GLY A 17 9.31 7.10 -2.38
C GLY A 17 7.97 7.36 -1.74
N ILE A 18 6.93 7.16 -2.54
CA ILE A 18 5.53 7.32 -2.16
C ILE A 18 4.84 5.96 -2.27
N ILE A 19 4.05 5.62 -1.25
CA ILE A 19 3.13 4.49 -1.30
C ILE A 19 1.70 5.02 -1.39
N HIS A 20 0.94 4.42 -2.29
CA HIS A 20 -0.49 4.62 -2.46
C HIS A 20 -1.24 3.53 -1.72
N VAL A 21 -2.23 3.95 -0.93
CA VAL A 21 -3.22 3.09 -0.28
C VAL A 21 -4.53 3.23 -1.03
N ILE A 22 -4.96 2.16 -1.68
CA ILE A 22 -6.19 2.13 -2.47
C ILE A 22 -7.10 1.06 -1.88
N ILE A 23 -8.34 1.42 -1.54
CA ILE A 23 -9.29 0.54 -0.86
C ILE A 23 -10.58 0.51 -1.67
N ASN A 24 -11.01 -0.67 -2.13
CA ASN A 24 -12.12 -0.83 -3.09
C ASN A 24 -11.98 0.05 -4.34
N GLY A 25 -10.75 0.20 -4.86
CA GLY A 25 -10.45 1.11 -5.97
C GLY A 25 -10.59 2.60 -5.64
N LYS A 26 -10.98 2.95 -4.41
CA LYS A 26 -11.08 4.34 -3.93
C LYS A 26 -9.74 4.73 -3.30
N GLN A 27 -9.20 5.85 -3.74
CA GLN A 27 -8.01 6.46 -3.15
C GLN A 27 -8.41 7.83 -2.61
N MET A 28 -8.12 8.09 -1.34
CA MET A 28 -8.25 9.45 -0.80
C MET A 28 -7.19 10.36 -1.44
N ASP A 29 -7.46 11.66 -1.54
CA ASP A 29 -6.44 12.64 -1.93
C ASP A 29 -5.21 12.57 -1.00
N SER A 30 -5.47 12.32 0.30
CA SER A 30 -4.46 12.07 1.32
C SER A 30 -4.00 10.62 1.42
N GLY A 31 -4.51 9.71 0.59
CA GLY A 31 -4.29 8.25 0.60
C GLY A 31 -2.92 7.80 0.13
N ARG A 32 -1.91 8.65 0.36
CA ARG A 32 -0.50 8.40 0.06
C ARG A 32 0.36 8.80 1.25
N PHE A 33 1.47 8.12 1.43
CA PHE A 33 2.47 8.49 2.43
C PHE A 33 3.87 8.31 1.86
N LEU A 34 4.80 9.13 2.37
CA LEU A 34 6.21 9.00 2.05
C LEU A 34 6.80 7.89 2.88
N TYR A 35 7.72 7.12 2.29
CA TYR A 35 8.47 6.11 3.02
C TYR A 35 9.97 6.35 2.84
N ASN A 36 10.74 5.94 3.86
CA ASN A 36 12.19 5.91 3.83
C ASN A 36 12.68 4.61 4.47
N LEU A 37 13.37 3.78 3.69
CA LEU A 37 13.91 2.47 4.08
C LEU A 37 15.42 2.52 4.33
N ASP A 38 16.05 3.70 4.34
CA ASP A 38 17.48 3.83 4.66
C ASP A 38 17.81 3.27 6.05
N HIS A 39 16.79 3.16 6.92
CA HIS A 39 16.84 2.49 8.21
C HIS A 39 15.88 1.29 8.20
N LEU A 40 16.38 0.12 7.78
CA LEU A 40 15.59 -1.11 7.62
C LEU A 40 14.90 -1.61 8.91
N ASP A 41 15.41 -1.22 10.08
CA ASP A 41 14.87 -1.60 11.38
C ASP A 41 13.84 -0.59 11.93
N ASP A 42 13.54 0.47 11.18
CA ASP A 42 12.68 1.54 11.66
C ASP A 42 11.19 1.12 11.64
N PRO A 43 10.53 0.97 12.80
CA PRO A 43 9.10 0.67 12.86
C PRO A 43 8.24 1.81 12.27
N GLN A 44 8.82 2.99 12.00
CA GLN A 44 8.13 4.15 11.45
C GLN A 44 7.34 3.81 10.19
N PHE A 45 7.90 3.00 9.28
CA PHE A 45 7.22 2.61 8.06
C PHE A 45 5.87 1.92 8.33
N LEU A 46 5.83 0.99 9.27
CA LEU A 46 4.61 0.29 9.64
C LEU A 46 3.64 1.19 10.41
N ASN A 47 4.15 2.15 11.19
CA ASN A 47 3.33 3.14 11.87
C ASN A 47 2.67 4.08 10.86
N ASP A 48 3.43 4.61 9.89
CA ASP A 48 2.89 5.48 8.83
C ASP A 48 1.82 4.76 8.00
N LEU A 49 2.05 3.48 7.68
CA LEU A 49 1.06 2.65 7.02
C LEU A 49 -0.22 2.51 7.86
N LYS A 50 -0.08 2.19 9.16
CA LYS A 50 -1.22 2.07 10.07
C LYS A 50 -2.00 3.36 10.16
N ASP A 51 -1.32 4.48 10.38
CA ASP A 51 -1.92 5.80 10.49
C ASP A 51 -2.69 6.15 9.21
N LYS A 52 -2.10 5.85 8.05
CA LYS A 52 -2.74 6.12 6.76
C LYS A 52 -3.98 5.26 6.51
N VAL A 53 -3.93 3.97 6.87
CA VAL A 53 -5.10 3.09 6.78
C VAL A 53 -6.15 3.50 7.80
N GLU A 54 -5.76 3.90 9.01
CA GLU A 54 -6.66 4.39 10.06
C GLU A 54 -7.37 5.69 9.63
N GLU A 55 -6.67 6.63 9.01
CA GLU A 55 -7.28 7.82 8.41
C GLU A 55 -8.40 7.45 7.43
N PHE A 56 -8.16 6.45 6.58
CA PHE A 56 -9.19 5.95 5.66
C PHE A 56 -10.37 5.37 6.41
N PHE A 57 -10.16 4.50 7.40
CA PHE A 57 -11.25 3.87 8.16
C PHE A 57 -12.06 4.92 8.93
N LYS A 58 -11.39 5.90 9.54
CA LYS A 58 -12.04 7.02 10.22
C LYS A 58 -12.90 7.83 9.25
N TRP A 59 -12.36 8.21 8.10
CA TRP A 59 -13.12 8.92 7.06
C TRP A 59 -14.29 8.08 6.53
N TYR A 60 -14.04 6.81 6.21
CA TYR A 60 -15.03 5.90 5.62
C TYR A 60 -16.16 5.53 6.60
N SER A 61 -15.87 5.51 7.91
CA SER A 61 -16.89 5.28 8.94
C SER A 61 -17.95 6.38 9.02
N GLN A 62 -17.71 7.55 8.42
CA GLN A 62 -18.67 8.67 8.44
C GLN A 62 -19.77 8.53 7.38
N PHE A 63 -19.61 7.62 6.41
CA PHE A 63 -20.59 7.42 5.35
C PHE A 63 -21.78 6.58 5.84
N GLN A 64 -23.00 6.91 5.40
CA GLN A 64 -24.20 6.14 5.73
C GLN A 64 -24.27 4.81 4.95
N ASN A 65 -23.81 4.81 3.70
CA ASN A 65 -23.85 3.65 2.81
C ASN A 65 -22.44 3.10 2.63
N GLN A 66 -21.94 2.41 3.66
CA GLN A 66 -20.63 1.77 3.62
C GLN A 66 -20.73 0.44 2.87
N GLU A 67 -20.03 0.34 1.75
CA GLU A 67 -19.74 -0.94 1.11
C GLU A 67 -18.71 -1.72 1.91
N VAL A 68 -18.80 -3.05 1.87
CA VAL A 68 -17.81 -3.95 2.45
C VAL A 68 -16.47 -3.75 1.75
N ILE A 69 -15.38 -3.59 2.51
CA ILE A 69 -14.02 -3.53 1.97
C ILE A 69 -13.62 -4.93 1.53
N THR A 70 -13.44 -5.12 0.22
CA THR A 70 -13.09 -6.41 -0.39
C THR A 70 -11.71 -6.41 -1.03
N THR A 71 -11.20 -5.22 -1.40
CA THR A 71 -9.86 -5.07 -1.98
C THR A 71 -9.08 -3.96 -1.27
N VAL A 72 -7.80 -4.24 -1.02
CA VAL A 72 -6.83 -3.26 -0.51
C VAL A 72 -5.54 -3.44 -1.31
N GLU A 73 -5.09 -2.37 -1.95
CA GLU A 73 -3.88 -2.35 -2.75
C GLU A 73 -2.89 -1.37 -2.12
N LEU A 74 -1.69 -1.86 -1.83
CA LEU A 74 -0.55 -1.06 -1.45
C LEU A 74 0.44 -1.08 -2.62
N CYS A 75 0.69 0.07 -3.22
CA CYS A 75 1.50 0.14 -4.43
C CYS A 75 2.35 1.41 -4.53
N THR A 76 3.44 1.33 -5.28
CA THR A 76 4.35 2.45 -5.54
C THR A 76 4.79 2.45 -7.01
N SER A 77 5.06 3.64 -7.55
CA SER A 77 5.75 3.84 -8.83
C SER A 77 7.25 4.11 -8.64
N ASP A 78 7.72 4.25 -7.40
CA ASP A 78 9.12 4.56 -7.07
C ASP A 78 9.99 3.30 -7.14
N VAL A 79 10.27 2.90 -8.36
CA VAL A 79 11.08 1.72 -8.69
C VAL A 79 12.25 2.08 -9.58
N VAL A 80 13.32 1.28 -9.48
CA VAL A 80 14.49 1.36 -10.34
C VAL A 80 14.75 0.01 -10.99
N CYS A 81 15.10 0.04 -12.27
CA CYS A 81 15.57 -1.13 -12.99
C CYS A 81 17.10 -1.12 -13.04
N GLU A 82 17.75 -2.24 -12.71
CA GLU A 82 19.21 -2.39 -12.79
C GLU A 82 19.74 -2.15 -14.21
N ASN A 83 18.93 -2.49 -15.22
CA ASN A 83 19.20 -2.24 -16.63
C ASN A 83 18.87 -0.80 -17.08
N LYS A 84 18.56 0.10 -16.13
CA LYS A 84 18.24 1.52 -16.36
C LYS A 84 17.07 1.75 -17.33
N CYS A 85 16.13 0.81 -17.40
CA CYS A 85 14.93 0.98 -18.20
C CYS A 85 14.09 2.16 -17.67
N ALA A 86 13.58 2.98 -18.58
CA ALA A 86 12.56 3.97 -18.24
C ALA A 86 11.23 3.27 -17.91
N ILE A 87 10.82 3.35 -16.65
CA ILE A 87 9.53 2.88 -16.17
C ILE A 87 8.56 4.06 -16.14
N ALA A 88 7.35 3.86 -16.64
CA ALA A 88 6.35 4.91 -16.72
C ALA A 88 5.79 5.21 -15.31
N ILE A 89 5.52 6.49 -15.03
CA ILE A 89 5.10 6.96 -13.68
C ILE A 89 3.71 6.42 -13.30
N ASP A 90 2.86 6.17 -14.29
CA ASP A 90 1.53 5.56 -14.11
C ASP A 90 1.60 4.06 -13.81
N GLN A 91 2.76 3.42 -14.04
CA GLN A 91 2.95 2.01 -13.74
C GLN A 91 3.24 1.81 -12.24
N LYS A 92 2.26 1.24 -11.54
CA LYS A 92 2.33 0.94 -10.10
C LYS A 92 2.68 -0.53 -9.85
N PHE A 93 3.47 -0.77 -8.81
CA PHE A 93 3.92 -2.09 -8.39
C PHE A 93 3.45 -2.36 -6.96
N SER A 94 2.93 -3.56 -6.72
CA SER A 94 2.50 -3.94 -5.37
C SER A 94 3.69 -4.11 -4.44
N ILE A 95 3.58 -3.55 -3.24
CA ILE A 95 4.60 -3.70 -2.18
C ILE A 95 4.29 -4.87 -1.24
N LEU A 96 3.16 -5.56 -1.44
CA LEU A 96 2.76 -6.70 -0.63
C LEU A 96 3.72 -7.87 -0.84
N ASP A 97 4.04 -8.54 0.27
CA ASP A 97 4.98 -9.66 0.38
C ASP A 97 6.42 -9.36 -0.09
N VAL A 98 6.72 -8.09 -0.40
CA VAL A 98 8.08 -7.59 -0.63
C VAL A 98 8.51 -6.64 0.49
N MET A 99 7.69 -5.63 0.81
CA MET A 99 7.95 -4.67 1.90
C MET A 99 7.03 -4.90 3.10
N VAL A 100 5.78 -5.31 2.85
CA VAL A 100 4.78 -5.56 3.89
C VAL A 100 4.20 -6.95 3.69
N ARG A 101 4.33 -7.83 4.69
CA ARG A 101 3.68 -9.15 4.65
C ARG A 101 2.17 -8.99 4.60
N LYS A 102 1.49 -9.75 3.74
CA LYS A 102 0.02 -9.77 3.63
C LYS A 102 -0.64 -9.98 5.00
N GLN A 103 -0.11 -10.86 5.85
CA GLN A 103 -0.67 -11.12 7.19
C GLN A 103 -0.60 -9.90 8.11
N THR A 104 0.42 -9.06 7.98
CA THR A 104 0.52 -7.81 8.75
C THR A 104 -0.58 -6.83 8.35
N LEU A 105 -0.81 -6.67 7.04
CA LEU A 105 -1.91 -5.84 6.54
C LEU A 105 -3.26 -6.37 7.02
N ILE A 106 -3.51 -7.68 6.94
CA ILE A 106 -4.76 -8.30 7.41
C ILE A 106 -5.00 -8.00 8.90
N LYS A 107 -3.98 -8.10 9.74
CA LYS A 107 -4.10 -7.75 11.17
C LYS A 107 -4.52 -6.30 11.36
N ILE A 108 -3.84 -5.36 10.69
CA ILE A 108 -4.18 -3.92 10.75
C ILE A 108 -5.63 -3.67 10.34
N LEU A 109 -6.07 -4.28 9.23
CA LEU A 109 -7.44 -4.12 8.73
C LEU A 109 -8.48 -4.69 9.69
N ASN A 110 -8.23 -5.84 10.30
CA ASN A 110 -9.15 -6.46 11.27
C ASN A 110 -9.26 -5.64 12.56
N ASP A 111 -8.14 -5.10 13.05
CA ASP A 111 -8.11 -4.23 14.23
C ASP A 111 -8.92 -2.95 13.98
N LEU A 112 -8.71 -2.31 12.81
CA LEU A 112 -9.42 -1.09 12.43
C LEU A 112 -10.90 -1.35 12.08
N SER A 113 -11.21 -2.49 11.47
CA SER A 113 -12.59 -2.94 11.21
C SER A 113 -13.40 -2.98 12.51
N SER A 114 -12.83 -3.59 13.54
CA SER A 114 -13.46 -3.69 14.87
C SER A 114 -13.59 -2.31 15.54
N LYS A 115 -12.56 -1.47 15.41
CA LYS A 115 -12.51 -0.13 16.01
C LYS A 115 -13.52 0.86 15.41
N TYR A 116 -13.71 0.83 14.09
CA TYR A 116 -14.53 1.80 13.35
C TYR A 116 -15.87 1.25 12.85
N GLY A 117 -16.17 -0.04 13.09
CA GLY A 117 -17.41 -0.68 12.63
C GLY A 117 -17.49 -0.86 11.11
N VAL A 118 -16.35 -0.76 10.41
CA VAL A 118 -16.26 -0.92 8.95
C VAL A 118 -16.07 -2.39 8.62
N LYS A 119 -16.92 -2.97 7.77
CA LYS A 119 -16.83 -4.39 7.37
C LYS A 119 -15.70 -4.62 6.38
N VAL A 120 -14.89 -5.66 6.62
CA VAL A 120 -13.78 -6.09 5.75
C VAL A 120 -13.94 -7.57 5.42
N GLU A 121 -14.05 -7.90 4.14
CA GLU A 121 -14.12 -9.27 3.60
C GLU A 121 -13.19 -9.37 2.40
N LEU A 122 -11.89 -9.49 2.65
CA LEU A 122 -10.89 -9.56 1.59
C LEU A 122 -11.12 -10.78 0.71
N ALA A 123 -11.11 -10.59 -0.61
CA ALA A 123 -11.12 -11.69 -1.56
C ALA A 123 -9.91 -12.62 -1.28
N ARG A 124 -10.18 -13.93 -1.17
CA ARG A 124 -9.18 -14.95 -0.83
C ARG A 124 -8.11 -15.07 -1.91
#